data_AF-A0A383D8G8-F1
#
_entry.id   AF-A0A383D8G8-F1
#
_cell.length_a   1.000
_cell.length_b   1.000
_cell.length_c   1.000
_cell.angle_alpha   90.00
_cell.angle_beta   90.00
_cell.angle_gamma   90.00
#
_symmetry.space_group_name_H-M   'P 1'
#
loop_
_entity.id
_entity.type
_entity.pdbx_description
1 polymer ?
#
loop_
_entity_poly.entity_id
_entity_poly.type
_entity_poly.pdbx_seq_one_letter_code
_entity_poly.pdbx_strand_id
1 'polypeptide(L)'
;MADSGHTAWLLTATALVFFMTPGLAFFYGGLVRAKNLVNTIMLSFMSIAVVSIVWVLWGYSLAFGTGNAYIGDLSLLGLSGVPFASGEGDDYPALAFVSFQMMFAIITPALITGAFAERFKFRTYLIFLILWSTLVYSPITHWVWASNPGPNGTEINGWLWDLGALDFAGGTVIHINAGAAAVAAALLVGKRRNP
;
A
#
# COMPACT_ATOMS: atom_id res chain seq x y z
N MET A 1 -19.70 -19.99 -7.82
CA MET A 1 -19.43 -18.73 -8.55
C MET A 1 -19.48 -17.63 -7.52
N ALA A 2 -18.55 -16.66 -7.57
CA ALA A 2 -18.51 -15.59 -6.58
C ALA A 2 -19.82 -14.79 -6.52
N ASP A 3 -20.13 -14.24 -5.34
CA ASP A 3 -21.27 -13.35 -5.18
C ASP A 3 -21.06 -12.07 -6.00
N SER A 4 -21.99 -11.79 -6.90
CA SER A 4 -21.89 -10.67 -7.83
C SER A 4 -22.05 -9.32 -7.13
N GLY A 5 -22.80 -9.26 -6.03
CA GLY A 5 -22.99 -8.07 -5.21
C GLY A 5 -21.71 -7.71 -4.43
N HIS A 6 -21.11 -8.70 -3.76
CA HIS A 6 -19.82 -8.53 -3.07
C HIS A 6 -18.73 -8.09 -4.06
N THR A 7 -18.67 -8.73 -5.23
CA THR A 7 -17.71 -8.38 -6.28
C THR A 7 -17.92 -6.96 -6.80
N ALA A 8 -19.16 -6.58 -7.11
CA ALA A 8 -19.49 -5.24 -7.60
C ALA A 8 -19.14 -4.15 -6.58
N TRP A 9 -19.43 -4.41 -5.29
CA TRP A 9 -19.07 -3.49 -4.22
C TRP A 9 -17.55 -3.36 -4.06
N LEU A 10 -16.82 -4.47 -4.03
CA LEU A 10 -15.37 -4.45 -3.86
C LEU A 10 -14.66 -3.72 -5.00
N LEU A 11 -15.10 -3.92 -6.25
CA LEU A 11 -14.57 -3.18 -7.40
C LEU A 11 -14.91 -1.68 -7.34
N THR A 12 -16.13 -1.35 -6.91
CA THR A 12 -16.54 0.05 -6.69
C THR A 12 -15.68 0.71 -5.62
N ALA A 13 -15.51 0.04 -4.48
CA ALA A 13 -14.65 0.50 -3.39
C ALA A 13 -13.19 0.65 -3.86
N THR A 14 -12.68 -0.29 -4.66
CA THR A 14 -11.35 -0.19 -5.28
C THR A 14 -11.21 1.09 -6.11
N ALA A 15 -12.19 1.42 -6.96
CA ALA A 15 -12.17 2.64 -7.75
C ALA A 15 -12.21 3.91 -6.88
N LEU A 16 -12.97 3.90 -5.79
CA LEU A 16 -13.01 5.01 -4.84
C LEU A 16 -11.67 5.20 -4.11
N VAL A 17 -11.03 4.13 -3.65
CA VAL A 17 -9.71 4.21 -2.99
C VAL A 17 -8.64 4.66 -4.00
N PHE A 18 -8.70 4.17 -5.24
CA PHE A 18 -7.83 4.66 -6.31
C PHE A 18 -7.93 6.18 -6.47
N PHE A 19 -9.16 6.71 -6.46
CA PHE A 19 -9.43 8.14 -6.62
C PHE A 19 -8.83 9.01 -5.50
N MET A 20 -8.54 8.43 -4.33
CA MET A 20 -7.86 9.13 -3.24
C MET A 20 -6.44 9.58 -3.64
N THR A 21 -5.73 8.86 -4.51
CA THR A 21 -4.34 9.22 -4.87
C THR A 21 -4.27 10.44 -5.80
N PRO A 22 -5.10 10.55 -6.86
CA PRO A 22 -5.29 11.82 -7.56
C PRO A 22 -5.83 12.93 -6.65
N GLY A 23 -6.78 12.63 -5.75
CA GLY A 23 -7.26 13.59 -4.75
C GLY A 23 -6.13 14.16 -3.89
N LEU A 24 -5.22 13.28 -3.43
CA LEU A 24 -4.02 13.66 -2.68
C LEU A 24 -3.07 14.52 -3.52
N ALA A 25 -2.95 14.26 -4.82
CA ALA A 25 -2.15 15.07 -5.73
C ALA A 25 -2.63 16.52 -5.75
N PHE A 26 -3.95 16.75 -5.80
CA PHE A 26 -4.53 18.09 -5.70
C PHE A 26 -4.41 18.68 -4.29
N PHE A 27 -4.60 17.86 -3.25
CA PHE A 27 -4.46 18.29 -1.87
C PHE A 27 -3.05 18.84 -1.60
N TYR A 28 -2.00 18.07 -1.87
CA TYR A 28 -0.62 18.55 -1.70
C TYR A 28 -0.25 19.61 -2.74
N GLY A 29 -0.78 19.53 -3.95
CA GLY A 29 -0.62 20.58 -4.96
C GLY A 29 -1.11 21.94 -4.47
N GLY A 30 -2.23 21.99 -3.75
CA GLY A 30 -2.78 23.21 -3.16
C GLY A 30 -2.00 23.76 -1.96
N LEU A 31 -1.15 22.94 -1.32
CA LEU A 31 -0.33 23.33 -0.17
C LEU A 31 1.08 23.81 -0.56
N VAL A 32 1.49 23.63 -1.82
CA VAL A 32 2.81 24.04 -2.33
C VAL A 32 2.73 25.35 -3.12
N ARG A 33 3.89 25.95 -3.40
CA ARG A 33 3.95 27.14 -4.24
C ARG A 33 3.61 26.78 -5.69
N ALA A 34 2.95 27.68 -6.41
CA ALA A 34 2.50 27.47 -7.79
C ALA A 34 3.61 26.94 -8.72
N LYS A 35 4.85 27.42 -8.57
CA LYS A 35 6.01 26.95 -9.36
C LYS A 35 6.35 25.46 -9.17
N ASN A 36 5.90 24.84 -8.09
CA ASN A 36 6.16 23.45 -7.73
C ASN A 36 4.91 22.56 -7.81
N LEU A 37 3.76 23.12 -8.23
CA LEU A 37 2.49 22.42 -8.34
C LEU A 37 2.62 21.16 -9.21
N VAL A 38 3.10 21.33 -10.45
CA VAL A 38 3.24 20.22 -11.42
C VAL A 38 4.12 19.11 -10.86
N ASN A 39 5.26 19.48 -10.27
CA ASN A 39 6.17 18.50 -9.67
C ASN A 39 5.50 17.73 -8.53
N THR A 40 4.72 18.41 -7.69
CA THR A 40 4.04 17.78 -6.55
C THR A 40 2.95 16.83 -7.00
N ILE A 41 2.15 17.22 -8.01
CA ILE A 41 1.16 16.33 -8.62
C ILE A 41 1.84 15.09 -9.21
N MET A 42 2.96 15.25 -9.92
CA MET A 42 3.70 14.13 -10.49
C MET A 42 4.14 13.09 -9.45
N LEU A 43 4.45 13.48 -8.20
CA LEU A 43 4.86 12.52 -7.17
C LEU A 43 3.74 11.51 -6.86
N SER A 44 2.48 11.95 -6.79
CA SER A 44 1.35 11.05 -6.55
C SER A 44 1.12 10.09 -7.72
N PHE A 45 1.19 10.57 -8.97
CA PHE A 45 1.05 9.72 -10.15
C PHE A 45 2.19 8.71 -10.29
N MET A 46 3.41 9.08 -9.89
CA MET A 46 4.52 8.13 -9.86
C MET A 46 4.34 7.08 -8.77
N SER A 47 3.67 7.40 -7.65
CA SER A 47 3.29 6.39 -6.65
C SER A 47 2.37 5.35 -7.29
N ILE A 48 1.35 5.77 -8.04
CA ILE A 48 0.46 4.87 -8.78
C ILE A 48 1.27 3.93 -9.68
N ALA A 49 2.13 4.48 -10.54
CA ALA A 49 2.87 3.69 -11.52
C ALA A 49 3.87 2.72 -10.87
N VAL A 50 4.71 3.21 -9.96
CA VAL A 50 5.80 2.41 -9.39
C VAL A 50 5.27 1.40 -8.39
N VAL A 51 4.38 1.81 -7.49
CA VAL A 51 3.90 0.92 -6.42
C VAL A 51 3.00 -0.17 -6.99
N SER A 52 2.22 0.07 -8.05
CA SER A 52 1.47 -0.99 -8.73
C SER A 52 2.38 -2.09 -9.27
N ILE A 53 3.52 -1.72 -9.87
CA ILE A 53 4.50 -2.68 -10.39
C ILE A 53 5.12 -3.48 -9.23
N VAL A 54 5.57 -2.79 -8.18
CA VAL A 54 6.14 -3.43 -6.98
C VAL A 54 5.13 -4.39 -6.35
N TRP A 55 3.87 -3.97 -6.23
CA TRP A 55 2.79 -4.75 -5.64
C TRP A 55 2.53 -6.05 -6.39
N VAL A 56 2.36 -5.98 -7.71
CA VAL A 56 2.13 -7.16 -8.55
C VAL A 56 3.33 -8.10 -8.57
N LEU A 57 4.55 -7.56 -8.66
CA LEU A 57 5.74 -8.40 -8.78
C LEU A 57 6.08 -9.14 -7.49
N TRP A 58 6.08 -8.47 -6.33
CA TRP A 58 6.41 -9.12 -5.05
C TRP A 58 5.68 -8.54 -3.83
N GLY A 59 5.22 -7.29 -3.87
CA GLY A 59 4.64 -6.61 -2.70
C GLY A 59 3.41 -7.31 -2.13
N TYR A 60 2.53 -7.84 -2.99
CA TYR A 60 1.37 -8.64 -2.58
C TYR A 60 1.81 -9.93 -1.90
N SER A 61 2.82 -10.62 -2.45
CA SER A 61 3.37 -11.86 -1.87
C SER A 61 3.98 -11.62 -0.50
N LEU A 62 4.72 -10.52 -0.31
CA LEU A 62 5.29 -10.18 1.00
C LEU A 62 4.23 -9.76 2.03
N ALA A 63 3.08 -9.25 1.58
CA ALA A 63 1.99 -8.84 2.46
C ALA A 63 1.06 -10.01 2.83
N PHE A 64 0.69 -10.84 1.86
CA PHE A 64 -0.37 -11.87 1.99
C PHE A 64 0.08 -13.29 1.60
N GLY A 65 1.37 -13.52 1.34
CA GLY A 65 1.93 -14.87 1.24
C GLY A 65 2.12 -15.51 2.62
N THR A 66 2.25 -16.84 2.67
CA THR A 66 2.30 -17.62 3.92
C THR A 66 3.41 -17.19 4.86
N GLY A 67 4.68 -17.25 4.43
CA GLY A 67 5.81 -16.67 5.16
C GLY A 67 5.92 -17.06 6.65
N ASN A 68 6.05 -16.04 7.51
CA ASN A 68 6.08 -16.14 8.98
C ASN A 68 5.42 -14.90 9.61
N ALA A 69 5.31 -14.84 10.93
CA ALA A 69 4.58 -13.77 11.64
C ALA A 69 5.01 -12.31 11.33
N TYR A 70 6.18 -12.09 10.73
CA TYR A 70 6.70 -10.76 10.39
C TYR A 70 6.65 -10.42 8.90
N ILE A 71 6.60 -11.40 8.01
CA ILE A 71 6.61 -11.15 6.56
C ILE A 71 6.14 -12.38 5.80
N GLY A 72 5.43 -12.16 4.71
CA GLY A 72 5.10 -13.18 3.72
C GLY A 72 6.35 -13.70 2.99
N ASP A 73 6.15 -14.71 2.16
CA ASP A 73 7.18 -15.29 1.30
C ASP A 73 7.02 -14.83 -0.16
N LEU A 74 7.73 -15.47 -1.08
CA LEU A 74 7.64 -15.21 -2.53
C LEU A 74 6.80 -16.27 -3.27
N SER A 75 5.93 -17.01 -2.57
CA SER A 75 5.06 -18.03 -3.20
C SER A 75 4.06 -17.44 -4.19
N LEU A 76 3.69 -16.17 -4.02
CA LEU A 76 2.77 -15.43 -4.90
C LEU A 76 3.49 -14.41 -5.77
N LEU A 77 4.79 -14.62 -6.06
CA LEU A 77 5.57 -13.75 -6.94
C LEU A 77 4.88 -13.61 -8.30
N GLY A 78 4.73 -12.36 -8.78
CA GLY A 78 4.02 -12.07 -10.02
C GLY A 78 2.55 -12.51 -10.03
N LEU A 79 1.95 -12.68 -8.86
CA LEU A 79 0.59 -13.22 -8.65
C LEU A 79 0.41 -14.67 -9.15
N SER A 80 1.49 -15.42 -9.34
CA SER A 80 1.48 -16.76 -9.97
C SER A 80 0.64 -17.82 -9.22
N GLY A 81 0.47 -17.68 -7.91
CA GLY A 81 -0.38 -18.57 -7.10
C GLY A 81 -1.80 -18.03 -6.83
N VAL A 82 -2.16 -16.86 -7.37
CA VAL A 82 -3.48 -16.26 -7.16
C VAL A 82 -4.46 -16.80 -8.21
N PRO A 83 -5.59 -17.42 -7.81
CA PRO A 83 -6.55 -17.96 -8.76
C PRO A 83 -7.19 -16.84 -9.59
N PHE A 84 -7.24 -17.05 -10.91
CA PHE A 84 -7.86 -16.11 -11.84
C PHE A 84 -9.38 -16.14 -11.77
N ALA A 85 -9.95 -17.34 -11.67
CA ALA A 85 -11.40 -17.55 -11.56
C ALA A 85 -11.78 -17.81 -10.09
N SER A 86 -12.93 -17.29 -9.68
CA SER A 86 -13.53 -17.61 -8.38
C SER A 86 -13.98 -19.06 -8.33
N GLY A 87 -13.75 -19.72 -7.20
CA GLY A 87 -14.33 -21.02 -6.87
C GLY A 87 -15.82 -20.97 -6.57
N GLU A 88 -16.36 -22.12 -6.18
CA GLU A 88 -17.70 -22.22 -5.63
C GLU A 88 -17.66 -21.91 -4.13
N GLY A 89 -18.44 -20.92 -3.69
CA GLY A 89 -18.46 -20.46 -2.29
C GLY A 89 -17.59 -19.24 -1.98
N ASP A 90 -16.76 -18.77 -2.92
CA ASP A 90 -15.98 -17.54 -2.73
C ASP A 90 -16.89 -16.31 -2.65
N ASP A 91 -16.57 -15.36 -1.76
CA ASP A 91 -17.29 -14.08 -1.70
C ASP A 91 -17.02 -13.20 -2.93
N TYR A 92 -15.76 -13.16 -3.40
CA TYR A 92 -15.31 -12.34 -4.51
C TYR A 92 -14.07 -12.96 -5.18
N PRO A 93 -13.77 -12.63 -6.45
CA PRO A 93 -12.54 -13.06 -7.11
C PRO A 93 -11.28 -12.59 -6.37
N ALA A 94 -10.28 -13.47 -6.21
CA ALA A 94 -9.05 -13.14 -5.50
C ALA A 94 -8.32 -11.91 -6.11
N LEU A 95 -8.37 -11.74 -7.43
CA LEU A 95 -7.79 -10.58 -8.11
C LEU A 95 -8.50 -9.25 -7.77
N ALA A 96 -9.78 -9.29 -7.39
CA ALA A 96 -10.48 -8.10 -6.90
C ALA A 96 -9.89 -7.64 -5.55
N PHE A 97 -9.58 -8.58 -4.66
CA PHE A 97 -8.91 -8.28 -3.39
C PHE A 97 -7.47 -7.78 -3.60
N VAL A 98 -6.70 -8.42 -4.49
CA VAL A 98 -5.36 -7.94 -4.89
C VAL A 98 -5.41 -6.49 -5.34
N SER A 99 -6.38 -6.17 -6.20
CA SER A 99 -6.57 -4.82 -6.76
C SER A 99 -7.00 -3.82 -5.69
N PHE A 100 -7.91 -4.21 -4.80
CA PHE A 100 -8.37 -3.38 -3.68
C PHE A 100 -7.20 -3.01 -2.76
N GLN A 101 -6.42 -4.01 -2.33
CA GLN A 101 -5.26 -3.82 -1.45
C GLN A 101 -4.14 -3.00 -2.13
N MET A 102 -3.98 -3.14 -3.44
CA MET A 102 -3.02 -2.33 -4.21
C MET A 102 -3.29 -0.83 -4.06
N MET A 103 -4.55 -0.41 -3.97
CA MET A 103 -4.89 1.01 -3.84
C MET A 103 -4.39 1.60 -2.50
N PHE A 104 -4.45 0.81 -1.43
CA PHE A 104 -3.86 1.18 -0.13
C PHE A 104 -2.33 1.21 -0.19
N ALA A 105 -1.73 0.23 -0.88
CA ALA A 105 -0.29 0.22 -1.10
C ALA A 105 0.18 1.46 -1.84
N ILE A 106 -0.56 1.92 -2.86
CA ILE A 106 -0.26 3.11 -3.66
C ILE A 106 -0.36 4.41 -2.84
N ILE A 107 -1.45 4.60 -2.10
CA ILE A 107 -1.71 5.87 -1.40
C ILE A 107 -0.76 6.07 -0.21
N THR A 108 -0.35 5.00 0.46
CA THR A 108 0.40 5.08 1.72
C THR A 108 1.75 5.81 1.59
N PRO A 109 2.67 5.42 0.69
CA PRO A 109 3.91 6.17 0.51
C PRO A 109 3.69 7.54 -0.13
N ALA A 110 2.60 7.71 -0.90
CA ALA A 110 2.23 9.02 -1.45
C ALA A 110 1.88 10.02 -0.34
N LEU A 111 1.24 9.58 0.75
CA LEU A 111 0.95 10.43 1.92
C LEU A 111 2.23 11.02 2.54
N ILE A 112 3.35 10.31 2.49
CA ILE A 112 4.63 10.74 3.06
C ILE A 112 5.20 11.95 2.29
N THR A 113 4.89 12.08 1.00
CA THR A 113 5.45 13.11 0.12
C THR A 113 5.17 14.53 0.60
N GLY A 114 4.07 14.77 1.31
CA GLY A 114 3.77 16.07 1.91
C GLY A 114 4.87 16.58 2.84
N ALA A 115 5.59 15.69 3.53
CA ALA A 115 6.65 16.07 4.47
C ALA A 115 7.92 16.62 3.80
N PHE A 116 8.19 16.19 2.56
CA PHE A 116 9.41 16.53 1.83
C PHE A 116 9.14 17.12 0.44
N ALA A 117 7.91 17.51 0.16
CA ALA A 117 7.53 18.18 -1.08
C ALA A 117 8.46 19.38 -1.34
N GLU A 118 8.84 19.57 -2.61
CA GLU A 118 9.82 20.57 -3.06
C GLU A 118 11.28 20.34 -2.62
N ARG A 119 11.62 19.23 -1.94
CA ARG A 119 12.98 19.01 -1.37
C ARG A 119 13.68 17.74 -1.82
N PHE A 120 12.99 16.83 -2.50
CA PHE A 120 13.56 15.57 -2.99
C PHE A 120 13.84 15.63 -4.49
N LYS A 121 14.94 14.98 -4.90
CA LYS A 121 15.18 14.66 -6.32
C LYS A 121 14.20 13.58 -6.73
N PHE A 122 13.66 13.68 -7.94
CA PHE A 122 12.72 12.71 -8.49
C PHE A 122 13.25 11.27 -8.44
N ARG A 123 14.51 11.04 -8.83
CA ARG A 123 15.13 9.70 -8.76
C ARG A 123 15.18 9.14 -7.34
N THR A 124 15.47 9.98 -6.34
CA THR A 124 15.47 9.58 -4.93
C THR A 124 14.08 9.14 -4.48
N TYR A 125 13.05 9.86 -4.95
CA TYR A 125 11.66 9.50 -4.66
C TYR A 125 11.27 8.14 -5.28
N LEU A 126 11.66 7.84 -6.51
CA LEU A 126 11.35 6.53 -7.12
C LEU A 126 12.00 5.37 -6.36
N ILE A 127 13.26 5.51 -5.94
CA ILE A 127 13.95 4.52 -5.12
C ILE A 127 13.25 4.38 -3.76
N PHE A 128 12.86 5.50 -3.16
CA PHE A 128 12.11 5.51 -1.91
C PHE A 128 10.79 4.75 -2.04
N LEU A 129 10.01 4.95 -3.10
CA LEU A 129 8.76 4.23 -3.33
C LEU A 129 8.98 2.71 -3.35
N ILE A 130 10.00 2.24 -4.07
CA ILE A 130 10.31 0.81 -4.18
C ILE A 130 10.71 0.25 -2.82
N LEU A 131 11.70 0.88 -2.16
CA LEU A 131 12.25 0.38 -0.90
C LEU A 131 11.23 0.46 0.23
N TRP A 132 10.54 1.58 0.37
CA TRP A 132 9.57 1.78 1.45
C TRP A 132 8.36 0.86 1.28
N SER A 133 7.83 0.70 0.06
CA SER A 133 6.72 -0.23 -0.17
C SER A 133 7.12 -1.68 0.13
N THR A 134 8.36 -2.06 -0.21
CA THR A 134 8.86 -3.43 -0.03
C THR A 134 9.24 -3.74 1.42
N LEU A 135 9.96 -2.82 2.09
CA LEU A 135 10.59 -3.07 3.39
C LEU A 135 9.77 -2.56 4.57
N VAL A 136 8.78 -1.70 4.34
CA VAL A 136 7.98 -1.08 5.39
C VAL A 136 6.50 -1.39 5.19
N TYR A 137 5.92 -1.03 4.05
CA TYR A 137 4.49 -1.23 3.81
C TYR A 137 4.10 -2.70 3.82
N SER A 138 4.72 -3.54 2.98
CA SER A 138 4.37 -4.96 2.89
C SER A 138 4.55 -5.70 4.23
N PRO A 139 5.65 -5.54 4.99
CA PRO A 139 5.77 -6.15 6.31
C PRO A 139 4.72 -5.66 7.32
N ILE A 140 4.46 -4.35 7.42
CA ILE A 140 3.44 -3.83 8.35
C ILE A 140 2.04 -4.32 7.95
N THR A 141 1.75 -4.39 6.66
CA THR A 141 0.52 -5.00 6.14
C THR A 141 0.42 -6.45 6.59
N HIS A 142 1.52 -7.20 6.48
CA HIS A 142 1.56 -8.59 6.94
C HIS A 142 1.29 -8.70 8.44
N TRP A 143 1.91 -7.86 9.27
CA TRP A 143 1.75 -7.91 10.72
C TRP A 143 0.29 -7.80 11.16
N VAL A 144 -0.47 -6.95 10.47
CA VAL A 144 -1.81 -6.51 10.91
C VAL A 144 -2.93 -7.23 10.17
N TRP A 145 -2.76 -7.54 8.88
CA TRP A 145 -3.84 -8.05 8.01
C TRP A 145 -3.59 -9.43 7.42
N ALA A 146 -2.39 -10.00 7.56
CA ALA A 146 -2.17 -11.35 7.06
C ALA A 146 -2.83 -12.38 7.98
N SER A 147 -3.72 -13.17 7.40
CA SER A 147 -4.32 -14.35 8.00
C SER A 147 -4.26 -15.46 6.97
N ASN A 148 -3.17 -16.24 6.96
CA ASN A 148 -2.90 -17.18 5.87
C ASN A 148 -3.00 -18.63 6.34
N PRO A 149 -3.62 -19.52 5.55
CA PRO A 149 -3.53 -20.95 5.81
C PRO A 149 -2.08 -21.41 5.62
N GLY A 150 -1.56 -22.08 6.64
CA GLY A 150 -0.26 -22.74 6.65
C GLY A 150 -0.38 -24.25 6.45
N PRO A 151 0.77 -24.95 6.40
CA PRO A 151 0.81 -26.40 6.24
C PRO A 151 0.04 -27.12 7.36
N ASN A 152 -0.58 -28.26 7.04
CA ASN A 152 -1.25 -29.12 8.03
C ASN A 152 -2.40 -28.45 8.82
N GLY A 153 -3.01 -27.40 8.25
CA GLY A 153 -4.15 -26.71 8.86
C GLY A 153 -3.78 -25.74 9.98
N THR A 154 -2.50 -25.41 10.16
CA THR A 154 -2.09 -24.30 11.04
C THR A 154 -2.34 -22.98 10.34
N GLU A 155 -2.74 -21.93 11.06
CA GLU A 155 -2.76 -20.57 10.52
C GLU A 155 -1.39 -19.91 10.75
N ILE A 156 -0.86 -19.25 9.71
CA ILE A 156 0.33 -18.41 9.79
C ILE A 156 -0.14 -16.99 9.54
N ASN A 157 -0.32 -16.26 10.63
CA ASN A 157 -0.85 -14.92 10.64
C ASN A 157 0.24 -13.91 10.98
N GLY A 158 -0.05 -12.63 10.76
CA GLY A 158 0.76 -11.55 11.29
C GLY A 158 0.78 -11.52 12.82
N TRP A 159 1.90 -11.12 13.41
CA TRP A 159 2.00 -11.11 14.88
C TRP A 159 1.03 -10.14 15.57
N LEU A 160 0.62 -9.03 14.93
CA LEU A 160 -0.39 -8.12 15.49
C LEU A 160 -1.80 -8.67 15.32
N TRP A 161 -2.06 -9.41 14.23
CA TRP A 161 -3.30 -10.16 14.06
C TRP A 161 -3.51 -11.15 15.21
N ASP A 162 -2.49 -11.96 15.53
CA ASP A 162 -2.57 -12.94 16.62
C ASP A 162 -2.70 -12.31 18.01
N LEU A 163 -2.22 -11.07 18.19
CA LEU A 163 -2.45 -10.29 19.41
C LEU A 163 -3.86 -9.66 19.49
N GLY A 164 -4.69 -9.81 18.46
CA GLY A 164 -6.04 -9.26 18.40
C GLY A 164 -6.09 -7.76 18.07
N ALA A 165 -5.12 -7.26 17.30
CA ALA A 165 -5.13 -5.87 16.85
C ALA A 165 -6.37 -5.59 15.99
N LEU A 166 -7.15 -4.56 16.37
CA LEU A 166 -8.33 -4.13 15.64
C LEU A 166 -7.99 -2.97 14.71
N ASP A 167 -7.66 -3.29 13.45
CA ASP A 167 -7.43 -2.30 12.41
C ASP A 167 -8.24 -2.62 11.15
N PHE A 168 -9.45 -2.06 11.08
CA PHE A 168 -10.42 -2.35 10.02
C PHE A 168 -10.01 -1.83 8.64
N ALA A 169 -9.45 -0.63 8.56
CA ALA A 169 -9.24 0.08 7.29
C ALA A 169 -7.87 0.80 7.21
N GLY A 170 -6.95 0.52 8.13
CA GLY A 170 -5.54 0.87 8.00
C GLY A 170 -5.14 2.07 8.83
N GLY A 171 -5.74 2.23 10.01
CA GLY A 171 -5.26 3.18 11.01
C GLY A 171 -3.77 3.00 11.29
N THR A 172 -3.33 1.74 11.44
CA THR A 172 -1.92 1.41 11.62
C THR A 172 -1.19 1.28 10.29
N VAL A 173 -1.68 0.43 9.38
CA VAL A 173 -1.01 0.06 8.13
C VAL A 173 -0.76 1.25 7.21
N ILE A 174 -1.70 2.19 7.17
CA ILE A 174 -1.67 3.37 6.30
C ILE A 174 -1.26 4.60 7.12
N HIS A 175 -2.10 5.02 8.06
CA HIS A 175 -2.03 6.38 8.58
C HIS A 175 -0.91 6.59 9.61
N ILE A 176 -0.82 5.72 10.62
CA ILE A 176 0.27 5.78 11.60
C ILE A 176 1.61 5.49 10.91
N ASN A 177 1.64 4.50 10.02
CA ASN A 177 2.84 4.14 9.26
C ASN A 177 3.37 5.31 8.40
N ALA A 178 2.52 5.88 7.54
CA ALA A 178 2.89 7.03 6.73
C ALA A 178 3.21 8.27 7.57
N GLY A 179 2.47 8.50 8.66
CA GLY A 179 2.69 9.61 9.59
C GLY A 179 4.05 9.52 10.28
N ALA A 180 4.42 8.36 10.81
CA ALA A 180 5.72 8.14 11.41
C ALA A 180 6.86 8.31 10.40
N ALA A 181 6.69 7.77 9.19
CA ALA A 181 7.67 7.94 8.10
C ALA A 181 7.79 9.41 7.66
N ALA A 182 6.69 10.16 7.65
CA ALA A 182 6.67 11.59 7.34
C ALA A 182 7.43 12.41 8.39
N VAL A 183 7.25 12.11 9.68
CA VAL A 183 8.02 12.74 10.76
C VAL A 183 9.52 12.42 10.62
N ALA A 184 9.88 11.17 10.40
CA ALA A 184 11.26 10.76 10.18
C ALA A 184 11.88 11.48 8.97
N ALA A 185 11.16 11.54 7.85
CA ALA A 185 11.61 12.25 6.66
C ALA A 185 11.77 13.76 6.90
N ALA A 186 10.84 14.40 7.62
CA ALA A 186 10.94 15.81 7.97
C ALA A 186 12.18 16.12 8.83
N LEU A 187 12.51 15.23 9.78
CA LEU A 187 13.72 15.35 10.61
C LEU A 187 15.00 15.22 9.79
N LEU A 188 15.07 14.25 8.87
CA LEU A 188 16.23 14.03 8.01
C LEU A 188 16.48 15.17 7.01
N VAL A 189 15.40 15.78 6.50
CA VAL A 189 15.49 16.88 5.53
C VAL A 189 15.84 18.22 6.18
N GLY A 190 15.51 18.39 7.46
CA GLY A 190 15.89 19.56 8.26
C GLY A 190 15.11 20.84 7.96
N LYS A 191 15.39 21.89 8.74
CA LYS A 191 14.66 23.17 8.69
C LYS A 191 14.99 23.94 7.40
N ARG A 192 13.98 24.60 6.82
CA ARG A 192 14.17 25.48 5.65
C ARG A 192 15.05 26.67 6.04
N ARG A 193 16.12 26.89 5.29
CA ARG A 193 17.04 28.01 5.57
C ARG A 193 16.47 29.38 5.18
N ASN A 194 15.46 29.45 4.30
CA ASN A 194 14.75 30.68 3.92
C ASN A 194 13.24 30.35 3.72
N PRO A 195 12.34 30.78 4.62
CA PRO A 195 10.89 30.56 4.49
C PRO A 195 10.26 31.33 3.33
#